data_AF-L5N5B0-F1
#
_entry.id   AF-L5N5B0-F1
#
_cell.length_a   1.000
_cell.length_b   1.000
_cell.length_c   1.000
_cell.angle_alpha   90.00
_cell.angle_beta   90.00
_cell.angle_gamma   90.00
#
_symmetry.space_group_name_H-M   'P 1'
#
loop_
_entity.id
_entity.type
_entity.pdbx_description
1 polymer ?
#
loop_
_entity_poly.entity_id
_entity_poly.type
_entity_poly.pdbx_seq_one_letter_code
_entity_poly.pdbx_strand_id
1 'polypeptide(L)'
;KAVSGAFGTLGKWFVYAIAVLAAADVLAVDLFSEWVSTAASYAPSFVAGLLVIVLGFVVADFIGDAITRTRAATETPYTSVFAVGTRMFLYFTAVVIGLSTMGIDVAILFTIAQAFAWGIAAALAIGVGGAVAFGARDYVSANVERWMGSARSVAATPVSPMGGDTDSPEGASPADD
;
A
#
# COMPACT_ATOMS: atom_id res chain seq x y z
N LYS A 1 -17.24 -61.02 -45.07
CA LYS A 1 -18.02 -59.76 -45.07
C LYS A 1 -17.66 -58.80 -43.92
N ALA A 2 -17.24 -59.26 -42.73
CA ALA A 2 -16.81 -58.37 -41.64
C ALA A 2 -15.46 -57.68 -41.89
N VAL A 3 -14.49 -58.41 -42.45
CA VAL A 3 -13.13 -57.90 -42.73
C VAL A 3 -13.13 -56.77 -43.77
N SER A 4 -13.96 -56.87 -44.82
CA SER A 4 -14.09 -55.83 -45.86
C SER A 4 -14.68 -54.51 -45.32
N GLY A 5 -15.55 -54.55 -44.32
CA GLY A 5 -16.10 -53.35 -43.67
C GLY A 5 -15.09 -52.65 -42.75
N ALA A 6 -14.26 -53.44 -42.05
CA ALA A 6 -13.18 -52.93 -41.22
C ALA A 6 -12.10 -52.24 -42.05
N PHE A 7 -11.64 -52.88 -43.14
CA PHE A 7 -10.66 -52.27 -44.05
C PHE A 7 -11.18 -51.03 -44.78
N GLY A 8 -12.47 -51.00 -45.15
CA GLY A 8 -13.09 -49.81 -45.74
C GLY A 8 -13.20 -48.64 -44.76
N THR A 9 -13.52 -48.92 -43.49
CA THR A 9 -13.58 -47.90 -42.43
C THR A 9 -12.20 -47.37 -42.09
N LEU A 10 -11.20 -48.26 -41.99
CA LEU A 10 -9.81 -47.89 -41.74
C LEU A 10 -9.24 -47.05 -42.88
N GLY A 11 -9.50 -47.45 -44.13
CA GLY A 11 -9.09 -46.69 -45.32
C GLY A 11 -9.72 -45.30 -45.37
N LYS A 12 -11.01 -45.17 -45.01
CA LYS A 12 -11.68 -43.86 -44.94
C LYS A 12 -11.05 -42.94 -43.90
N TRP A 13 -10.76 -43.45 -42.70
CA TRP A 13 -10.06 -42.68 -41.65
C TRP A 13 -8.62 -42.34 -42.05
N PHE A 14 -7.93 -43.24 -42.77
CA PHE A 14 -6.60 -42.99 -43.30
C PHE A 14 -6.58 -41.86 -44.34
N VAL A 15 -7.55 -41.84 -45.25
CA VAL A 15 -7.71 -40.74 -46.23
C VAL A 15 -8.06 -39.43 -45.53
N TYR A 16 -8.94 -39.44 -44.52
CA TYR A 16 -9.20 -38.24 -43.71
C TYR A 16 -7.95 -37.76 -42.97
N ALA A 17 -7.16 -38.67 -42.39
CA ALA A 17 -5.92 -38.32 -41.69
C ALA A 17 -4.88 -37.71 -42.63
N ILE A 18 -4.69 -38.27 -43.82
CA ILE A 18 -3.80 -37.70 -44.84
C ILE A 18 -4.33 -36.37 -45.36
N ALA A 19 -5.64 -36.23 -45.55
CA ALA A 19 -6.25 -34.96 -45.97
C ALA A 19 -6.09 -33.86 -44.91
N VAL A 20 -6.22 -34.19 -43.61
CA VAL A 20 -5.95 -33.25 -42.51
C VAL A 20 -4.46 -32.93 -42.40
N LEU A 21 -3.57 -33.91 -42.58
CA LEU A 21 -2.12 -33.68 -42.61
C LEU A 21 -1.73 -32.79 -43.79
N ALA A 22 -2.24 -33.06 -44.99
CA ALA A 22 -1.99 -32.26 -46.18
C ALA A 22 -2.61 -30.87 -46.07
N ALA A 23 -3.79 -30.74 -45.45
CA ALA A 23 -4.37 -29.45 -45.14
C ALA A 23 -3.53 -28.70 -44.10
N ALA A 24 -2.97 -29.34 -43.08
CA ALA A 24 -2.09 -28.72 -42.08
C ALA A 24 -0.73 -28.31 -42.66
N ASP A 25 -0.18 -29.13 -43.56
CA ASP A 25 1.06 -28.86 -44.31
C ASP A 25 0.89 -27.66 -45.26
N VAL A 26 -0.28 -27.57 -45.91
CA VAL A 26 -0.66 -26.41 -46.75
C VAL A 26 -1.08 -25.19 -45.91
N LEU A 27 -1.65 -25.38 -44.72
CA LEU A 27 -2.21 -24.31 -43.90
C LEU A 27 -1.16 -23.58 -43.06
N ALA A 28 -0.07 -24.20 -42.60
CA ALA A 28 0.64 -23.60 -41.46
C ALA A 28 2.05 -24.12 -41.09
N VAL A 29 2.96 -24.50 -42.00
CA VAL A 29 4.38 -24.60 -41.56
C VAL A 29 4.87 -23.24 -41.02
N ASP A 30 4.55 -22.16 -41.73
CA ASP A 30 4.93 -20.82 -41.31
C ASP A 30 4.13 -20.35 -40.09
N LEU A 31 2.80 -20.56 -40.06
CA LEU A 31 1.97 -20.14 -38.94
C LEU A 31 2.35 -20.89 -37.66
N PHE A 32 2.50 -22.21 -37.72
CA PHE A 32 2.91 -23.02 -36.57
C PHE A 32 4.33 -22.67 -36.10
N SER A 33 5.26 -22.46 -37.04
CA SER A 33 6.62 -21.98 -36.74
C SER A 33 6.61 -20.60 -36.09
N GLU A 34 5.73 -19.69 -36.52
CA GLU A 34 5.54 -18.35 -35.95
C GLU A 34 4.97 -18.41 -34.53
N TRP A 35 3.98 -19.28 -34.27
CA TRP A 35 3.45 -19.52 -32.92
C TRP A 35 4.52 -20.10 -31.99
N VAL A 36 5.31 -21.06 -32.46
CA VAL A 36 6.42 -21.67 -31.68
C VAL A 36 7.53 -20.66 -31.43
N SER A 37 7.92 -19.87 -32.44
CA SER A 37 8.91 -18.80 -32.32
C SER A 37 8.46 -17.73 -31.32
N THR A 38 7.19 -17.32 -31.41
CA THR A 38 6.57 -16.39 -30.47
C THR A 38 6.59 -16.98 -29.06
N ALA A 39 6.12 -18.21 -28.86
CA ALA A 39 6.14 -18.87 -27.56
C ALA A 39 7.56 -19.00 -26.98
N ALA A 40 8.54 -19.35 -27.80
CA ALA A 40 9.94 -19.44 -27.40
C ALA A 40 10.50 -18.07 -27.01
N SER A 41 10.10 -16.99 -27.69
CA SER A 41 10.49 -15.62 -27.35
C SER A 41 9.84 -15.08 -26.07
N TYR A 42 8.67 -15.61 -25.68
CA TYR A 42 8.02 -15.33 -24.40
C TYR A 42 8.62 -16.12 -23.23
N ALA A 43 9.32 -17.24 -23.48
CA ALA A 43 9.88 -18.06 -22.40
C ALA A 43 10.86 -17.29 -21.49
N PRO A 44 11.79 -16.44 -22.00
CA PRO A 44 12.67 -15.63 -21.15
C PRO A 44 11.92 -14.66 -20.23
N SER A 45 10.95 -13.89 -20.74
CA SER A 45 10.17 -12.95 -19.93
C SER A 45 9.27 -13.66 -18.93
N PHE A 46 8.73 -14.82 -19.31
CA PHE A 46 7.96 -15.69 -18.42
C PHE A 46 8.81 -16.16 -17.23
N VAL A 47 10.02 -16.66 -17.49
CA VAL A 47 10.95 -17.09 -16.44
C VAL A 47 11.38 -15.91 -15.59
N ALA A 48 11.69 -14.75 -16.19
CA ALA A 48 12.05 -13.54 -15.45
C ALA A 48 10.92 -13.10 -14.50
N GLY A 49 9.67 -13.08 -14.98
CA GLY A 49 8.52 -12.75 -14.14
C GLY A 49 8.31 -13.76 -13.02
N LEU A 50 8.49 -15.06 -13.29
CA LEU A 50 8.41 -16.10 -12.26
C LEU A 50 9.47 -15.90 -11.18
N LEU A 51 10.71 -15.60 -11.56
CA LEU A 51 11.78 -15.30 -10.62
C LEU A 51 11.45 -14.08 -9.76
N VAL A 52 10.89 -13.02 -10.35
CA VAL A 52 10.45 -11.83 -9.61
C VAL A 52 9.36 -12.17 -8.59
N ILE A 53 8.38 -13.01 -8.93
CA ILE A 53 7.34 -13.45 -7.99
C ILE A 53 7.97 -14.20 -6.82
N VAL A 54 8.85 -15.16 -7.11
CA VAL A 54 9.53 -15.97 -6.09
C VAL A 54 10.35 -15.07 -5.16
N LEU A 55 11.16 -14.17 -5.70
CA LEU A 55 11.93 -13.19 -4.93
C LEU A 55 11.02 -12.31 -4.07
N GLY A 56 9.93 -11.80 -4.66
CA GLY A 56 8.97 -10.97 -3.94
C GLY A 56 8.29 -11.70 -2.78
N PHE A 57 7.98 -13.00 -2.94
CA PHE A 57 7.39 -13.81 -1.89
C PHE A 57 8.37 -14.05 -0.74
N VAL A 58 9.64 -14.32 -1.04
CA VAL A 58 10.69 -14.45 -0.01
C VAL A 58 10.82 -13.17 0.80
N VAL A 59 10.83 -12.01 0.13
CA VAL A 59 10.88 -10.70 0.80
C VAL A 59 9.63 -10.46 1.66
N ALA A 60 8.45 -10.79 1.13
CA ALA A 60 7.18 -10.65 1.85
C ALA A 60 7.13 -11.51 3.12
N ASP A 61 7.64 -12.75 3.05
CA ASP A 61 7.74 -13.65 4.19
C ASP A 61 8.69 -13.11 5.24
N PHE A 62 9.88 -12.66 4.81
CA PHE A 62 10.87 -12.09 5.70
C PHE A 62 10.32 -10.87 6.46
N ILE A 63 9.63 -9.98 5.76
CA ILE A 63 9.02 -8.78 6.36
C ILE A 63 7.88 -9.17 7.30
N GLY A 64 6.98 -10.06 6.87
CA GLY A 64 5.85 -10.52 7.69
C GLY A 64 6.31 -11.21 8.98
N ASP A 65 7.36 -12.02 8.89
CA ASP A 65 7.97 -12.71 10.03
C ASP A 65 8.70 -11.74 10.96
N ALA A 66 9.47 -10.79 10.42
CA ALA A 66 10.14 -9.76 11.21
C ALA A 66 9.12 -8.96 12.02
N ILE A 67 8.05 -8.52 11.35
CA ILE A 67 6.93 -7.81 11.96
C ILE A 67 6.26 -8.66 13.06
N THR A 68 6.12 -9.97 12.87
CA THR A 68 5.51 -10.86 13.87
C THR A 68 6.44 -11.06 15.08
N ARG A 69 7.75 -11.25 14.84
CA ARG A 69 8.76 -11.43 15.89
C ARG A 69 8.95 -10.20 16.77
N THR A 70 8.97 -9.00 16.19
CA THR A 70 9.08 -7.75 16.98
C THR A 70 7.92 -7.60 17.97
N ARG A 71 6.75 -8.17 17.66
CA ARG A 71 5.55 -8.07 18.51
C ARG A 71 5.47 -9.10 19.62
N ALA A 72 6.20 -10.23 19.51
CA ALA A 72 6.33 -11.16 20.63
C ALA A 72 6.90 -10.46 21.89
N ALA A 73 7.48 -9.27 21.73
CA ALA A 73 7.94 -8.40 22.81
C ALA A 73 6.93 -7.32 23.27
N THR A 74 5.73 -7.17 22.67
CA THR A 74 4.83 -6.00 22.93
C THR A 74 3.32 -6.31 23.01
N GLU A 75 2.90 -7.58 23.13
CA GLU A 75 1.55 -8.05 23.55
C GLU A 75 0.32 -7.19 23.15
N THR A 76 0.17 -6.83 21.88
CA THR A 76 -1.06 -6.16 21.39
C THR A 76 -1.84 -7.07 20.44
N PRO A 77 -3.18 -7.20 20.61
CA PRO A 77 -4.00 -8.14 19.83
C PRO A 77 -4.33 -7.68 18.40
N TYR A 78 -4.22 -6.39 18.07
CA TYR A 78 -4.51 -5.84 16.73
C TYR A 78 -3.41 -6.08 15.69
N THR A 79 -2.31 -6.64 16.15
CA THR A 79 -1.00 -6.51 15.55
C THR A 79 -0.83 -7.73 14.62
N SER A 80 -1.37 -8.92 14.96
CA SER A 80 -1.41 -10.10 14.06
C SER A 80 -2.09 -9.85 12.71
N VAL A 81 -3.24 -9.17 12.71
CA VAL A 81 -3.98 -8.82 11.49
C VAL A 81 -3.15 -7.93 10.57
N PHE A 82 -2.37 -7.01 11.12
CA PHE A 82 -1.47 -6.17 10.34
C PHE A 82 -0.34 -6.97 9.70
N ALA A 83 0.22 -7.99 10.37
CA ALA A 83 1.30 -8.80 9.79
C ALA A 83 0.78 -9.58 8.58
N VAL A 84 -0.39 -10.19 8.75
CA VAL A 84 -1.09 -10.93 7.69
C VAL A 84 -1.45 -9.98 6.54
N GLY A 85 -1.98 -8.79 6.86
CA GLY A 85 -2.32 -7.77 5.87
C GLY A 85 -1.10 -7.28 5.07
N THR A 86 0.01 -6.97 5.74
CA THR A 86 1.27 -6.57 5.08
C THR A 86 1.81 -7.69 4.20
N ARG A 87 1.84 -8.93 4.69
CA ARG A 87 2.30 -10.08 3.90
C ARG A 87 1.44 -10.30 2.66
N MET A 88 0.11 -10.25 2.81
CA MET A 88 -0.85 -10.39 1.72
C MET A 88 -0.70 -9.25 0.69
N PHE A 89 -0.52 -8.01 1.15
CA PHE A 89 -0.27 -6.87 0.28
C PHE A 89 1.04 -7.04 -0.51
N LEU A 90 2.13 -7.43 0.15
CA LEU A 90 3.42 -7.64 -0.51
C LEU A 90 3.36 -8.79 -1.52
N TYR A 91 2.65 -9.88 -1.23
CA TYR A 91 2.38 -10.94 -2.19
C TYR A 91 1.61 -10.44 -3.40
N PHE A 92 0.55 -9.67 -3.19
CA PHE A 92 -0.20 -9.07 -4.27
C PHE A 92 0.70 -8.19 -5.16
N THR A 93 1.50 -7.31 -4.56
CA THR A 93 2.46 -6.48 -5.28
C THR A 93 3.49 -7.33 -6.05
N ALA A 94 4.05 -8.36 -5.44
CA ALA A 94 5.00 -9.27 -6.10
C ALA A 94 4.37 -9.96 -7.31
N VAL A 95 3.12 -10.42 -7.19
CA VAL A 95 2.36 -11.00 -8.31
C VAL A 95 2.16 -9.97 -9.41
N VAL A 96 1.71 -8.75 -9.10
CA VAL A 96 1.49 -7.68 -10.10
C VAL A 96 2.77 -7.35 -10.85
N ILE A 97 3.89 -7.16 -10.15
CA ILE A 97 5.19 -6.86 -10.77
C ILE A 97 5.68 -8.04 -11.61
N GLY A 98 5.50 -9.26 -11.10
CA GLY A 98 5.84 -10.49 -11.81
C GLY A 98 5.06 -10.64 -13.11
N LEU A 99 3.74 -10.50 -13.07
CA LEU A 99 2.86 -10.53 -14.24
C LEU A 99 3.24 -9.43 -15.24
N SER A 100 3.52 -8.22 -14.76
CA SER A 100 4.00 -7.13 -15.60
C SER A 100 5.31 -7.49 -16.31
N THR A 101 6.24 -8.15 -15.61
CA THR A 101 7.51 -8.61 -16.17
C THR A 101 7.32 -9.71 -17.23
N MET A 102 6.29 -10.54 -17.09
CA MET A 102 5.92 -11.54 -18.12
C MET A 102 5.36 -10.89 -19.40
N GLY A 103 5.11 -9.58 -19.40
CA GLY A 103 4.47 -8.87 -20.51
C GLY A 103 2.95 -8.97 -20.49
N ILE A 104 2.35 -9.42 -19.38
CA ILE A 104 0.90 -9.44 -19.21
C ILE A 104 0.44 -8.02 -18.89
N ASP A 105 -0.63 -7.57 -19.55
CA ASP A 105 -1.23 -6.28 -19.26
C ASP A 105 -1.92 -6.32 -17.88
N VAL A 106 -1.27 -5.69 -16.90
CA VAL A 106 -1.73 -5.57 -15.52
C VAL A 106 -2.48 -4.26 -15.26
N ALA A 107 -2.83 -3.47 -16.28
CA ALA A 107 -3.50 -2.18 -16.10
C ALA A 107 -4.81 -2.28 -15.32
N ILE A 108 -5.59 -3.34 -15.56
CA ILE A 108 -6.83 -3.60 -14.83
C ILE A 108 -6.54 -3.88 -13.35
N LEU A 109 -5.52 -4.70 -13.06
CA LEU A 109 -5.10 -5.01 -11.69
C LEU A 109 -4.63 -3.73 -10.97
N PHE A 110 -3.86 -2.88 -11.66
CA PHE A 110 -3.38 -1.62 -11.11
C PHE A 110 -4.53 -0.64 -10.83
N THR A 111 -5.50 -0.53 -11.74
CA THR A 111 -6.67 0.33 -11.57
C THR A 111 -7.48 -0.06 -10.33
N ILE A 112 -7.76 -1.35 -10.17
CA ILE A 112 -8.49 -1.88 -9.00
C ILE A 112 -7.66 -1.67 -7.73
N ALA A 113 -6.37 -2.01 -7.76
CA ALA A 113 -5.48 -1.82 -6.61
C ALA A 113 -5.41 -0.36 -6.17
N GLN A 114 -5.32 0.57 -7.12
CA GLN A 114 -5.31 1.99 -6.85
C GLN A 114 -6.65 2.47 -6.26
N ALA A 115 -7.79 1.98 -6.76
CA ALA A 115 -9.10 2.29 -6.17
C ALA A 115 -9.20 1.83 -4.71
N PHE A 116 -8.74 0.61 -4.41
CA PHE A 116 -8.65 0.11 -3.03
C PHE A 116 -7.68 0.95 -2.18
N ALA A 117 -6.52 1.32 -2.73
CA ALA A 117 -5.52 2.13 -2.03
C ALA A 117 -6.08 3.50 -1.64
N TRP A 118 -6.74 4.21 -2.56
CA TRP A 118 -7.41 5.47 -2.25
C TRP A 118 -8.54 5.28 -1.25
N GLY A 119 -9.30 4.18 -1.32
CA GLY A 119 -10.35 3.85 -0.36
C GLY A 119 -9.82 3.70 1.07
N ILE A 120 -8.75 2.92 1.25
CA ILE A 120 -8.10 2.74 2.55
C ILE A 120 -7.44 4.04 3.02
N ALA A 121 -6.76 4.75 2.14
CA ALA A 121 -6.14 6.03 2.45
C ALA A 121 -7.17 7.07 2.93
N ALA A 122 -8.32 7.14 2.26
CA ALA A 122 -9.42 8.01 2.66
C ALA A 122 -10.00 7.60 4.02
N ALA A 123 -10.23 6.29 4.25
CA ALA A 123 -10.72 5.79 5.53
C ALA A 123 -9.77 6.13 6.69
N LEU A 124 -8.46 5.95 6.49
CA LEU A 124 -7.43 6.30 7.47
C LEU A 124 -7.35 7.81 7.68
N ALA A 125 -7.39 8.61 6.60
CA ALA A 125 -7.36 10.06 6.68
C ALA A 125 -8.55 10.61 7.48
N ILE A 126 -9.75 10.05 7.26
CA ILE A 126 -10.95 10.42 8.01
C ILE A 126 -10.85 9.96 9.47
N GLY A 127 -10.40 8.73 9.72
CA GLY A 127 -10.28 8.19 11.07
C GLY A 127 -9.27 8.95 11.93
N VAL A 128 -8.04 9.09 11.44
CA VAL A 128 -6.96 9.80 12.14
C VAL A 128 -7.25 11.30 12.17
N GLY A 129 -7.63 11.90 11.04
CA GLY A 129 -7.95 13.32 10.95
C GLY A 129 -9.11 13.70 11.85
N GLY A 130 -10.15 12.86 11.91
CA GLY A 130 -11.29 13.03 12.82
C GLY A 130 -10.86 12.95 14.28
N ALA A 131 -10.10 11.93 14.67
CA ALA A 131 -9.62 11.79 16.05
C ALA A 131 -8.77 12.98 16.49
N VAL A 132 -7.86 13.46 15.63
CA VAL A 132 -7.04 14.65 15.90
C VAL A 132 -7.90 15.90 15.97
N ALA A 133 -8.88 16.08 15.07
CA ALA A 133 -9.74 17.25 15.05
C ALA A 133 -10.60 17.35 16.32
N PHE A 134 -11.21 16.25 16.75
CA PHE A 134 -11.99 16.22 17.99
C PHE A 134 -11.09 16.39 19.22
N GLY A 135 -9.95 15.69 19.29
CA GLY A 135 -9.02 15.82 20.41
C GLY A 135 -8.44 17.23 20.56
N ALA A 136 -8.12 17.90 19.44
CA ALA A 136 -7.68 19.30 19.46
C ALA A 136 -8.78 20.24 19.96
N ARG A 137 -10.04 20.01 19.58
CA ARG A 137 -11.18 20.78 20.08
C ARG A 137 -11.31 20.67 21.60
N ASP A 138 -11.18 19.45 22.14
CA ASP A 138 -11.29 19.20 23.58
C ASP A 138 -10.12 19.82 24.37
N TYR A 139 -8.91 19.76 23.82
CA TYR A 139 -7.75 20.40 24.43
C TYR A 139 -7.89 21.92 24.48
N VAL A 140 -8.33 22.53 23.37
CA VAL A 140 -8.55 23.98 23.32
C VAL A 140 -9.65 24.38 24.28
N SER A 141 -10.79 23.68 24.32
CA SER A 141 -11.90 24.03 25.21
C SER A 141 -11.53 23.95 26.69
N ALA A 142 -10.71 22.98 27.09
CA ALA A 142 -10.24 22.86 28.47
C ALA A 142 -9.23 23.95 28.88
N ASN A 143 -8.47 24.49 27.93
CA ASN A 143 -7.41 25.46 28.20
C ASN A 143 -7.79 26.92 27.92
N VAL A 144 -8.84 27.16 27.13
CA VAL A 144 -9.23 28.50 26.66
C VAL A 144 -9.60 29.44 27.81
N GLU A 145 -10.21 28.92 28.89
CA GLU A 145 -10.61 29.71 30.05
C GLU A 145 -9.41 30.29 30.80
N ARG A 146 -8.34 29.51 30.93
CA ARG A 146 -7.08 29.96 31.55
C ARG A 146 -6.40 31.00 30.66
N TRP A 147 -6.37 30.77 29.34
CA TRP A 147 -5.76 31.70 28.39
C TRP A 147 -6.50 33.03 28.32
N MET A 148 -7.84 33.01 28.22
CA MET A 148 -8.67 34.21 28.33
C MET A 148 -8.48 34.88 29.70
N GLY A 149 -8.38 34.10 30.77
CA GLY A 149 -8.11 34.58 32.12
C GLY A 149 -6.78 35.32 32.28
N SER A 150 -5.75 34.86 31.59
CA SER A 150 -4.41 35.46 31.58
C SER A 150 -4.35 36.69 30.66
N ALA A 151 -5.03 36.64 29.52
CA ALA A 151 -5.12 37.77 28.60
C ALA A 151 -5.91 38.94 29.21
N ARG A 152 -7.04 38.67 29.87
CA ARG A 152 -7.82 39.71 30.55
C ARG A 152 -7.08 40.32 31.74
N SER A 153 -6.27 39.54 32.48
CA SER A 153 -5.51 40.08 33.61
C SER A 153 -4.41 41.02 33.14
N VAL A 154 -3.73 40.69 32.05
CA VAL A 154 -2.72 41.57 31.42
C VAL A 154 -3.37 42.86 30.91
N ALA A 155 -4.54 42.77 30.27
CA ALA A 155 -5.27 43.94 29.78
C ALA A 155 -5.86 44.82 30.89
N ALA A 156 -6.24 44.23 32.02
CA ALA A 156 -6.79 44.95 33.17
C ALA A 156 -5.71 45.55 34.08
N THR A 157 -4.43 45.27 33.84
CA THR A 157 -3.34 45.90 34.60
C THR A 157 -3.13 47.31 34.02
N PRO A 158 -3.48 48.40 34.72
CA PRO A 158 -3.16 49.73 34.25
C PRO A 158 -1.62 49.84 34.23
N VAL A 159 -1.05 50.25 33.11
CA VAL A 159 0.38 50.59 33.06
C VAL A 159 0.55 51.82 33.96
N SER A 160 0.90 51.59 35.23
CA SER A 160 1.27 52.66 36.15
C SER A 160 2.45 53.41 35.53
N PRO A 161 2.38 54.74 35.35
CA PRO A 161 3.50 55.50 34.81
C PRO A 161 4.66 55.32 35.79
N MET A 162 5.76 54.75 35.29
CA MET A 162 7.02 54.71 36.02
C MET A 162 7.50 56.15 36.13
N GLY A 163 7.30 56.78 37.29
CA GLY A 163 7.58 58.20 37.46
C GLY A 163 7.75 58.59 38.92
N GLY A 164 9.00 58.80 39.31
CA GLY A 164 9.36 59.69 40.40
C GLY A 164 10.00 59.04 41.62
N ASP A 165 11.18 58.45 41.45
CA ASP A 165 12.18 58.47 42.53
C ASP A 165 12.44 59.94 42.90
N THR A 166 11.93 60.36 44.05
CA THR A 166 12.42 61.56 44.73
C THR A 166 12.85 61.15 46.12
N ASP A 167 14.13 60.79 46.21
CA ASP A 167 14.93 60.98 47.41
C ASP A 167 14.60 62.36 48.01
N SER A 168 14.23 62.39 49.28
CA SER A 168 14.26 63.61 50.09
C SER A 168 15.14 63.35 51.31
N PRO A 169 16.25 64.08 51.47
CA PRO A 169 17.12 63.98 52.61
C PRO A 169 16.66 64.89 53.76
N GLU A 170 17.07 64.53 54.98
CA GLU A 170 17.45 65.42 56.08
C GLU A 170 16.41 66.21 56.89
N GLY A 171 16.62 66.15 58.22
CA GLY A 171 16.28 67.19 59.21
C GLY A 171 14.93 67.01 59.92
N ALA A 172 14.80 67.12 61.24
CA ALA A 172 15.71 67.46 62.30
C ALA A 172 15.05 67.05 63.64
N SER A 173 15.86 66.66 64.61
CA SER A 173 15.48 66.50 66.01
C SER A 173 15.15 67.87 66.63
N PRO A 174 14.13 67.96 67.51
CA PRO A 174 14.09 68.95 68.55
C PRO A 174 14.42 68.28 69.89
N ALA A 175 15.35 68.91 70.60
CA ALA A 175 15.66 68.67 72.00
C ALA A 175 14.65 69.38 72.91
N ASP A 176 14.59 68.86 74.14
CA ASP A 176 14.33 69.53 75.42
C ASP A 176 12.93 70.11 75.71
N ASP A 177 12.25 69.53 76.72
CA ASP A 177 12.19 70.06 78.10
C ASP A 177 11.70 68.98 79.10
#